data_AF-A0AAE8U316-F1
#
_entry.id   AF-A0AAE8U316-F1
#
_cell.length_a   1.000
_cell.length_b   1.000
_cell.length_c   1.000
_cell.angle_alpha   90.00
_cell.angle_beta   90.00
_cell.angle_gamma   90.00
#
_symmetry.space_group_name_H-M   'P 1'
#
loop_
_entity.id
_entity.type
_entity.pdbx_description
1 polymer ?
#
loop_
_entity_poly.entity_id
_entity_poly.type
_entity_poly.pdbx_seq_one_letter_code
_entity_poly.pdbx_strand_id
1 'polypeptide(L)'
;MFRVMSRFLSNATNRIDAKGRVSVPSAFRSVLAQRNVQELYCFQDFVFPAISVGGPDLLERFERQIAAEDPFSPDANEMSLLIHGGGVFMKLDAEGRLMVTDFIRGFTGISDEVTFVGRADHFQLWQPQAFVAAQAQARGERKLAGKRS
;
A
#
# COMPACT_ATOMS: atom_id res chain seq x y z
N MET A 1 23.98 5.31 -16.82
CA MET A 1 23.82 4.17 -15.88
C MET A 1 22.33 4.01 -15.59
N PHE A 2 21.65 3.03 -16.20
CA PHE A 2 20.26 2.75 -15.84
C PHE A 2 20.26 2.17 -14.43
N ARG A 3 20.01 3.01 -13.42
CA ARG A 3 19.67 2.54 -12.08
C ARG A 3 18.38 1.75 -12.27
N VAL A 4 18.45 0.42 -12.16
CA VAL A 4 17.24 -0.39 -11.97
C VAL A 4 16.61 0.17 -10.70
N MET A 5 15.60 1.02 -10.87
CA MET A 5 14.83 1.56 -9.76
C MET A 5 14.27 0.34 -9.02
N SER A 6 14.71 0.14 -7.79
CA SER A 6 14.23 -0.91 -6.90
C SER A 6 12.75 -0.67 -6.68
N ARG A 7 11.92 -1.42 -7.39
CA ARG A 7 10.46 -1.28 -7.40
C ARG A 7 9.84 -2.43 -6.62
N PHE A 8 8.73 -2.15 -5.96
CA PHE A 8 7.86 -3.19 -5.41
C PHE A 8 7.06 -3.81 -6.55
N LEU A 9 7.39 -5.04 -6.92
CA LEU A 9 6.73 -5.80 -7.98
C LEU A 9 6.31 -7.17 -7.47
N SER A 10 5.39 -7.82 -8.17
CA SER A 10 4.81 -9.12 -7.79
C SER A 10 3.93 -9.04 -6.53
N ASN A 11 3.42 -10.19 -6.09
CA ASN A 11 2.68 -10.33 -4.84
C ASN A 11 3.13 -11.57 -4.08
N ALA A 12 2.92 -11.59 -2.76
CA ALA A 12 3.21 -12.72 -1.90
C ALA A 12 2.25 -12.75 -0.70
N THR A 13 1.79 -13.93 -0.30
CA THR A 13 0.88 -14.11 0.85
C THR A 13 1.62 -14.72 2.01
N ASN A 14 1.56 -14.06 3.18
CA ASN A 14 2.21 -14.51 4.41
C ASN A 14 1.20 -14.57 5.55
N ARG A 15 1.36 -15.56 6.45
CA ARG A 15 0.54 -15.67 7.67
C ARG A 15 0.97 -14.66 8.73
N ILE A 16 0.01 -14.26 9.55
CA ILE A 16 0.19 -13.44 10.74
C ILE A 16 0.61 -14.35 11.89
N ASP A 17 1.68 -13.98 12.60
CA ASP A 17 2.18 -14.70 13.76
C ASP A 17 1.25 -14.52 14.97
N ALA A 18 1.46 -15.34 16.02
CA ALA A 18 0.64 -15.28 17.24
C ALA A 18 0.68 -13.93 17.97
N LYS A 19 1.64 -13.04 17.63
CA LYS A 19 1.75 -11.68 18.19
C LYS A 19 1.12 -10.63 17.28
N GLY A 20 0.38 -11.04 16.24
CA GLY A 20 -0.28 -10.12 15.32
C GLY A 20 0.65 -9.50 14.27
N ARG A 21 1.85 -10.05 14.06
CA ARG A 21 2.82 -9.49 13.10
C ARG A 21 2.93 -10.34 11.85
N VAL A 22 3.21 -9.71 10.72
CA VAL A 22 3.40 -10.38 9.43
C VAL A 22 4.77 -10.07 8.86
N SER A 23 5.47 -11.09 8.36
CA SER A 23 6.77 -10.89 7.70
C SER A 23 6.59 -10.17 6.38
N VAL A 24 7.32 -9.07 6.18
CA VAL A 24 7.38 -8.41 4.87
C VAL A 24 8.20 -9.28 3.90
N PRO A 25 7.75 -9.51 2.64
CA PRO A 25 8.51 -10.31 1.68
C PRO A 25 9.96 -9.84 1.53
N SER A 26 10.90 -10.78 1.40
CA SER A 26 12.34 -10.48 1.31
C SER A 26 12.65 -9.47 0.21
N ALA A 27 12.04 -9.63 -0.97
CA ALA A 27 12.18 -8.72 -2.10
C ALA A 27 11.76 -7.28 -1.75
N PHE A 28 10.72 -7.11 -0.92
CA PHE A 28 10.24 -5.78 -0.54
C PHE A 28 11.16 -5.17 0.52
N ARG A 29 11.66 -5.98 1.47
CA ARG A 29 12.69 -5.53 2.42
C ARG A 29 13.97 -5.08 1.71
N SER A 30 14.38 -5.78 0.65
CA SER A 30 15.53 -5.36 -0.18
C SER A 30 15.30 -4.00 -0.84
N VAL A 31 14.09 -3.74 -1.35
CA VAL A 31 13.73 -2.42 -1.91
C VAL A 31 13.79 -1.33 -0.83
N LEU A 32 13.20 -1.57 0.34
CA LEU A 32 13.23 -0.62 1.46
C LEU A 32 14.66 -0.29 1.89
N ALA A 33 15.51 -1.31 2.04
CA ALA A 33 16.91 -1.15 2.40
C ALA A 33 17.70 -0.38 1.33
N GLN A 34 17.53 -0.71 0.04
CA GLN A 34 18.19 0.00 -1.06
C GLN A 34 17.76 1.46 -1.19
N ARG A 35 16.55 1.79 -0.71
CA ARG A 35 16.02 3.15 -0.68
C ARG A 35 16.28 3.88 0.64
N ASN A 36 16.95 3.23 1.59
CA ASN A 36 17.20 3.74 2.95
C ASN A 36 15.90 4.18 3.67
N VAL A 37 14.83 3.42 3.50
CA VAL A 37 13.54 3.69 4.15
C VAL A 37 13.52 3.03 5.53
N GLN A 38 13.51 3.85 6.58
CA GLN A 38 13.48 3.39 7.98
C GLN A 38 12.10 3.49 8.62
N GLU A 39 11.27 4.40 8.11
CA GLU A 39 9.91 4.63 8.56
C GLU A 39 8.98 4.54 7.36
N LEU A 40 7.88 3.81 7.54
CA LEU A 40 6.87 3.59 6.54
C LEU A 40 5.70 4.51 6.81
N TYR A 41 5.13 5.04 5.75
CA TYR A 41 3.86 5.73 5.80
C TYR A 41 2.77 4.81 5.21
N CYS A 42 1.69 4.65 5.96
CA CYS A 42 0.59 3.74 5.67
C CYS A 42 -0.73 4.52 5.63
N PHE A 43 -1.58 4.30 4.63
CA PHE A 43 -2.92 4.91 4.58
C PHE A 43 -3.92 3.99 3.88
N GLN A 44 -5.21 4.24 4.09
CA GLN A 44 -6.30 3.50 3.44
C GLN A 44 -6.37 3.86 1.95
N ASP A 45 -6.25 2.86 1.07
CA ASP A 45 -6.26 3.09 -0.37
C ASP A 45 -7.61 3.63 -0.87
N PHE A 46 -7.57 4.54 -1.83
CA PHE A 46 -8.77 5.25 -2.30
C PHE A 46 -9.65 4.43 -3.25
N VAL A 47 -9.09 3.39 -3.87
CA VAL A 47 -9.78 2.61 -4.90
C VAL A 47 -10.06 1.20 -4.40
N PHE A 48 -9.18 0.66 -3.55
CA PHE A 48 -9.21 -0.73 -3.15
C PHE A 48 -9.32 -0.90 -1.64
N PRO A 49 -9.90 -2.02 -1.15
CA PRO A 49 -9.93 -2.36 0.27
C PRO A 49 -8.55 -2.86 0.75
N ALA A 50 -7.56 -1.97 0.67
CA ALA A 50 -6.15 -2.27 0.92
C ALA A 50 -5.49 -1.12 1.68
N ILE A 51 -4.43 -1.41 2.41
CA ILE A 51 -3.57 -0.37 2.98
C ILE A 51 -2.38 -0.15 2.05
N SER A 52 -2.21 1.09 1.58
CA SER A 52 -1.05 1.51 0.81
C SER A 52 0.10 1.83 1.77
N VAL A 53 1.28 1.27 1.50
CA VAL A 53 2.47 1.31 2.36
C VAL A 53 3.70 1.66 1.54
N GLY A 54 4.43 2.70 1.94
CA GLY A 54 5.66 3.13 1.27
C GLY A 54 6.57 3.95 2.17
N GLY A 55 7.65 4.47 1.61
CA GLY A 55 8.53 5.39 2.33
C GLY A 55 7.93 6.81 2.44
N PRO A 56 8.66 7.76 3.03
CA PRO A 56 8.23 9.15 3.16
C PRO A 56 7.88 9.81 1.82
N ASP A 57 8.52 9.39 0.73
CA ASP A 57 8.24 9.87 -0.63
C ASP A 57 6.81 9.57 -1.10
N LEU A 58 6.15 8.56 -0.53
CA LEU A 58 4.75 8.27 -0.76
C LEU A 58 3.85 9.38 -0.20
N LEU A 59 4.13 9.84 1.03
CA LEU A 59 3.43 10.95 1.67
C LEU A 59 3.71 12.25 0.91
N GLU A 60 4.98 12.55 0.66
CA GLU A 60 5.39 13.76 -0.06
C GLU A 60 4.73 13.88 -1.44
N ARG A 61 4.48 12.75 -2.11
CA ARG A 61 3.76 12.74 -3.40
C ARG A 61 2.35 13.29 -3.25
N PHE A 62 1.62 12.87 -2.23
CA PHE A 62 0.26 13.36 -1.98
C PHE A 62 0.26 14.77 -1.41
N GLU A 63 1.20 15.11 -0.54
CA GLU A 63 1.37 16.49 -0.06
C GLU A 63 1.60 17.47 -1.21
N ARG A 64 2.41 17.09 -2.20
CA ARG A 64 2.60 17.89 -3.42
C ARG A 64 1.31 18.04 -4.25
N GLN A 65 0.45 17.03 -4.28
CA GLN A 65 -0.83 17.12 -4.98
C GLN A 65 -1.79 18.05 -4.24
N ILE A 66 -1.91 17.89 -2.91
CA ILE A 66 -2.75 18.74 -2.06
C ILE A 66 -2.30 20.21 -2.16
N ALA A 67 -0.99 20.46 -2.11
CA ALA A 67 -0.44 21.81 -2.17
C ALA A 67 -0.56 22.48 -3.55
N ALA A 68 -0.86 21.72 -4.61
CA ALA A 68 -1.08 22.26 -5.95
C ALA A 68 -2.52 22.73 -6.18
N GLU A 69 -3.46 22.30 -5.33
CA GLU A 69 -4.87 22.70 -5.36
C GLU A 69 -5.09 24.01 -4.58
N ASP A 70 -6.26 24.63 -4.76
CA ASP A 70 -6.71 25.70 -3.86
C ASP A 70 -6.88 25.13 -2.44
N PRO A 71 -6.21 25.69 -1.40
CA PRO A 71 -6.33 25.21 -0.02
C PRO A 71 -7.75 25.22 0.55
N PHE A 72 -8.64 26.04 -0.03
CA PHE A 72 -10.04 26.14 0.36
C PHE A 72 -10.96 25.29 -0.52
N SER A 73 -10.42 24.58 -1.51
CA SER A 73 -11.21 23.65 -2.30
C SER A 73 -11.68 22.46 -1.43
N PRO A 74 -12.91 21.96 -1.66
CA PRO A 74 -13.37 20.72 -1.04
C PRO A 74 -12.40 19.57 -1.30
N ASP A 75 -11.92 19.43 -2.54
CA ASP A 75 -11.04 18.33 -2.97
C ASP A 75 -9.71 18.31 -2.19
N ALA A 76 -9.06 19.47 -2.00
CA ALA A 76 -7.83 19.55 -1.20
C ALA A 76 -8.07 19.17 0.27
N ASN A 77 -9.20 19.60 0.83
CA ASN A 77 -9.58 19.28 2.21
C ASN A 77 -9.90 17.80 2.38
N GLU A 78 -10.63 17.19 1.45
CA GLU A 78 -10.91 15.75 1.46
C GLU A 78 -9.63 14.92 1.33
N MET A 79 -8.75 15.27 0.40
CA MET A 79 -7.47 14.58 0.23
C MET A 79 -6.58 14.73 1.49
N SER A 80 -6.55 15.91 2.10
CA SER A 80 -5.85 16.14 3.37
C SER A 80 -6.43 15.30 4.51
N LEU A 81 -7.75 15.17 4.61
CA LEU A 81 -8.39 14.31 5.60
C LEU A 81 -7.99 12.84 5.41
N LEU A 82 -8.00 12.35 4.18
CA LEU A 82 -7.70 10.94 3.86
C LEU A 82 -6.22 10.60 4.03
N ILE A 83 -5.32 11.51 3.63
CA ILE A 83 -3.87 11.33 3.77
C ILE A 83 -3.44 11.68 5.19
N HIS A 84 -3.49 12.95 5.59
CA HIS A 84 -2.94 13.37 6.88
C HIS A 84 -3.73 12.81 8.08
N GLY A 85 -5.06 12.76 7.98
CA GLY A 85 -5.93 12.25 9.05
C GLY A 85 -6.08 10.73 9.06
N GLY A 86 -6.10 10.10 7.87
CA GLY A 86 -6.28 8.66 7.69
C GLY A 86 -4.98 7.85 7.65
N GLY A 87 -3.82 8.50 7.57
CA GLY A 87 -2.52 7.86 7.49
C GLY A 87 -1.83 7.72 8.85
N VAL A 88 -0.92 6.74 8.94
CA VAL A 88 -0.11 6.47 10.14
C VAL A 88 1.32 6.12 9.76
N PHE A 89 2.28 6.53 10.61
CA PHE A 89 3.65 6.07 10.49
C PHE A 89 3.85 4.72 11.20
N MET A 90 4.61 3.83 10.58
CA MET A 90 4.89 2.50 11.08
C MET A 90 6.36 2.14 10.85
N LYS A 91 6.88 1.21 11.65
CA LYS A 91 8.23 0.68 11.50
C LYS A 91 8.20 -0.84 11.42
N LEU A 92 9.18 -1.38 10.71
CA LEU A 92 9.45 -2.80 10.78
C LEU A 92 10.13 -3.12 12.11
N ASP A 93 9.84 -4.28 12.69
CA ASP A 93 10.66 -4.81 13.77
C ASP A 93 12.03 -5.28 13.25
N ALA A 94 12.92 -5.69 14.16
CA ALA A 94 14.27 -6.12 13.84
C ALA A 94 14.32 -7.32 12.85
N GLU A 95 13.25 -8.12 12.80
CA GLU A 95 13.12 -9.26 11.89
C GLU A 95 12.40 -8.90 10.57
N GLY A 96 12.09 -7.63 10.36
CA GLY A 96 11.45 -7.15 9.13
C GLY A 96 9.96 -7.49 9.06
N ARG A 97 9.25 -7.47 10.19
CA ARG A 97 7.80 -7.70 10.28
C ARG A 97 7.03 -6.40 10.53
N LEU A 98 5.80 -6.37 10.06
CA LEU A 98 4.81 -5.32 10.35
C LEU A 98 3.79 -5.80 11.37
N MET A 99 3.40 -4.93 12.30
CA MET A 99 2.24 -5.17 13.16
C MET A 99 0.95 -4.98 12.35
N VAL A 100 0.07 -5.98 12.35
CA VAL A 100 -1.26 -5.89 11.71
C VAL A 100 -2.25 -5.31 12.73
N THR A 101 -2.26 -3.98 12.81
CA THR A 101 -3.08 -3.20 13.76
C THR A 101 -4.56 -3.20 13.40
N ASP A 102 -5.40 -2.76 14.34
CA ASP A 102 -6.85 -2.60 14.10
C ASP A 102 -7.17 -1.61 12.98
N PHE A 103 -6.30 -0.61 12.77
CA PHE A 103 -6.37 0.29 11.61
C PHE A 103 -6.33 -0.48 10.28
N ILE A 104 -5.43 -1.46 10.17
CA ILE A 104 -5.31 -2.30 8.96
C ILE A 104 -6.51 -3.24 8.88
N ARG A 105 -6.85 -3.92 9.98
CA ARG A 105 -7.90 -4.94 10.01
C ARG A 105 -9.28 -4.36 9.72
N GLY A 106 -9.61 -3.23 10.34
CA GLY A 106 -10.91 -2.58 10.22
C GLY A 106 -11.23 -2.16 8.79
N PHE A 107 -10.23 -1.68 8.04
CA PHE A 107 -10.43 -1.26 6.65
C PHE A 107 -10.39 -2.41 5.64
N THR A 108 -9.50 -3.38 5.85
CA THR A 108 -9.20 -4.42 4.83
C THR A 108 -9.92 -5.75 5.05
N GLY A 109 -10.39 -6.01 6.27
CA GLY A 109 -10.91 -7.33 6.65
C GLY A 109 -9.83 -8.41 6.82
N ILE A 110 -8.55 -8.03 6.92
CA ILE A 110 -7.45 -8.98 7.16
C ILE A 110 -7.62 -9.71 8.51
N SER A 111 -7.60 -11.05 8.46
CA SER A 111 -7.71 -11.94 9.63
C SER A 111 -6.37 -12.58 10.02
N ASP A 112 -5.91 -13.54 9.22
CA ASP A 112 -4.84 -14.48 9.54
C ASP A 112 -3.73 -14.48 8.49
N GLU A 113 -4.01 -13.99 7.28
CA GLU A 113 -3.07 -13.90 6.18
C GLU A 113 -3.14 -12.54 5.50
N VAL A 114 -1.99 -12.07 5.04
CA VAL A 114 -1.85 -10.81 4.30
C VAL A 114 -1.23 -11.10 2.95
N THR A 115 -1.85 -10.60 1.89
CA THR A 115 -1.23 -10.54 0.58
C THR A 115 -0.57 -9.19 0.37
N PHE A 116 0.74 -9.20 0.23
CA PHE A 116 1.55 -8.05 -0.14
C PHE A 116 1.53 -7.91 -1.65
N VAL A 117 1.24 -6.71 -2.16
CA VAL A 117 1.12 -6.45 -3.60
C VAL A 117 1.98 -5.26 -3.99
N GLY A 118 2.95 -5.46 -4.87
CA GLY A 118 3.80 -4.39 -5.37
C GLY A 118 3.05 -3.44 -6.31
N ARG A 119 3.22 -2.14 -6.10
CA ARG A 119 2.63 -1.04 -6.90
C ARG A 119 3.71 -0.08 -7.40
N ALA A 120 4.85 -0.63 -7.81
CA ALA A 120 6.04 0.06 -8.29
C ALA A 120 6.77 0.88 -7.20
N ASP A 121 6.25 2.03 -6.79
CA ASP A 121 6.91 2.94 -5.83
C ASP A 121 6.48 2.69 -4.37
N HIS A 122 5.35 2.02 -4.17
CA HIS A 122 4.85 1.55 -2.89
C HIS A 122 4.34 0.11 -3.03
N PHE A 123 3.88 -0.47 -1.94
CA PHE A 123 3.15 -1.75 -1.96
C PHE A 123 1.87 -1.63 -1.16
N GLN A 124 1.00 -2.63 -1.29
CA GLN A 124 -0.27 -2.68 -0.60
C GLN A 124 -0.39 -3.94 0.26
N LEU A 125 -1.17 -3.83 1.34
CA LEU A 125 -1.59 -4.94 2.20
C LEU A 125 -3.05 -5.27 1.92
N TRP A 126 -3.32 -6.53 1.59
CA TRP A 126 -4.64 -7.00 1.20
C TRP A 126 -5.09 -8.21 2.01
N GLN A 127 -6.40 -8.31 2.22
CA GLN A 127 -7.02 -9.61 2.46
C GLN A 127 -6.87 -10.45 1.17
N PRO A 128 -6.37 -11.72 1.25
CA PRO A 128 -6.06 -12.50 0.05
C PRO A 128 -7.21 -12.66 -0.95
N GLN A 129 -8.43 -12.91 -0.45
CA GLN A 129 -9.60 -13.11 -1.32
C GLN A 129 -10.01 -11.82 -2.04
N ALA A 130 -10.00 -10.68 -1.35
CA ALA A 130 -10.28 -9.37 -1.94
C ALA A 130 -9.31 -9.04 -3.08
N PHE A 131 -8.02 -9.37 -2.92
CA PHE A 131 -7.03 -9.18 -3.99
C PHE A 131 -7.34 -10.02 -5.23
N VAL A 132 -7.64 -11.31 -5.06
CA VAL A 132 -7.99 -12.20 -6.17
C VAL A 132 -9.24 -11.71 -6.90
N ALA A 133 -10.26 -11.27 -6.16
CA ALA A 133 -11.49 -10.72 -6.71
C ALA A 133 -11.23 -9.44 -7.53
N ALA A 134 -10.45 -8.49 -6.97
CA ALA A 134 -10.09 -7.25 -7.66
C ALA A 134 -9.31 -7.52 -8.95
N GLN A 135 -8.38 -8.48 -8.94
CA GLN A 135 -7.68 -8.88 -10.17
C GLN A 135 -8.62 -9.49 -11.21
N ALA A 136 -9.57 -10.32 -10.79
CA ALA A 136 -10.54 -10.95 -11.69
C ALA A 136 -11.44 -9.90 -12.36
N GLN A 137 -11.93 -8.94 -11.56
CA GLN A 137 -12.71 -7.80 -12.06
C GLN A 137 -11.92 -6.98 -13.07
N ALA A 138 -10.69 -6.56 -12.73
CA ALA A 138 -9.85 -5.75 -13.62
C ALA A 138 -9.53 -6.47 -14.95
N ARG A 139 -9.33 -7.80 -14.92
CA ARG A 139 -9.17 -8.61 -16.14
C ARG A 139 -10.45 -8.65 -16.97
N GLY A 140 -11.61 -8.75 -16.33
CA GLY A 140 -12.91 -8.73 -17.00
C GLY A 140 -13.17 -7.41 -17.73
N GLU A 141 -12.95 -6.28 -17.05
CA GLU A 141 -13.13 -4.93 -17.60
C GLU A 141 -12.22 -4.68 -18.81
N ARG A 142 -10.93 -5.08 -18.72
CA ARG A 142 -10.00 -4.96 -19.85
C ARG A 142 -10.42 -5.76 -21.08
N LYS A 143 -10.92 -6.98 -20.88
CA LYS A 143 -11.45 -7.80 -21.98
C LYS A 143 -12.67 -7.15 -22.63
N LEU A 144 -13.51 -6.47 -21.85
CA LEU A 144 -14.71 -5.80 -22.37
C LEU A 144 -14.35 -4.52 -23.14
N ALA A 145 -13.39 -3.73 -22.64
CA ALA A 145 -12.89 -2.54 -23.32
C ALA A 145 -12.25 -2.89 -24.68
N GLY A 146 -11.45 -3.96 -24.75
CA GLY A 146 -10.84 -4.42 -26.00
C GLY A 146 -11.81 -5.02 -27.02
N LYS A 147 -13.04 -5.37 -26.63
CA LYS A 147 -14.10 -5.83 -27.56
C LYS A 147 -14.96 -4.70 -28.12
N ARG A 148 -14.86 -3.50 -27.55
CA ARG A 148 -15.59 -2.29 -27.98
C ARG A 148 -14.77 -1.41 -28.94
N SER A 149 -13.53 -1.80 -29.23
CA SER A 149 -12.67 -1.24 -30.27
C SER A 149 -12.69 -2.12 -31.51
#